data_AF-A0AAD4NCS6-F1
#
_entry.id   AF-A0AAD4NCS6-F1
#
_cell.length_a   1.000
_cell.length_b   1.000
_cell.length_c   1.000
_cell.angle_alpha   90.00
_cell.angle_beta   90.00
_cell.angle_gamma   90.00
#
_symmetry.space_group_name_H-M   'P 1'
#
loop_
_entity.id
_entity.type
_entity.pdbx_description
1 polymer ?
#
loop_
_entity_poly.entity_id
_entity_poly.type
_entity_poly.pdbx_seq_one_letter_code
_entity_poly.pdbx_strand_id
1 'polypeptide(L)'
;MATSDYRAVILERLKARDRQCAQFSRIFASYDALAESFDHLLAKSNKAMAGRKRSTTEGDDESEELESVKIELADVYKKKAINDQQLIDANIKLAELEKKLSIVTEERDHALAKLEELKKKLSEAEKVTNDTLESNQIIRDELLAQQTMYNAIEEKYIVADRERSELINRLKEMKEREIGLVNEFNDHEQHRHLERLRSALEDAAKPNPVLDPKALELVVDDAGSSQAAFGAEHFCDILPERCKIKFECNELGEVNDCVFHPNGKFFFVAGNDKKIKMFEPGSEMCTKRYSLVILEFWYLRNKALVITGYRPVGGE
;
A
#
# COMPACT_ATOMS: atom_id res chain seq x y z
N MET A 1 -30.48 -26.81 -2.46
CA MET A 1 -31.05 -28.05 -3.04
C MET A 1 -31.94 -27.64 -4.21
N ALA A 2 -31.39 -27.63 -5.42
CA ALA A 2 -32.14 -27.31 -6.63
C ALA A 2 -32.72 -28.61 -7.19
N THR A 3 -34.04 -28.72 -7.25
CA THR A 3 -34.76 -29.79 -7.94
C THR A 3 -34.50 -29.65 -9.44
N SER A 4 -33.46 -30.32 -9.94
CA SER A 4 -33.23 -30.48 -11.38
C SER A 4 -34.41 -31.24 -11.96
N ASP A 5 -35.14 -30.60 -12.87
CA ASP A 5 -36.36 -31.13 -13.47
C ASP A 5 -36.02 -32.35 -14.34
N TYR A 6 -36.18 -33.56 -13.78
CA TYR A 6 -35.78 -34.84 -14.40
C TYR A 6 -36.30 -35.01 -15.83
N ARG A 7 -37.43 -34.36 -16.15
CA ARG A 7 -38.00 -34.32 -17.49
C ARG A 7 -37.07 -33.67 -18.51
N ALA A 8 -36.42 -32.57 -18.13
CA ALA A 8 -35.48 -31.86 -18.99
C ALA A 8 -34.25 -32.72 -19.31
N VAL A 9 -33.72 -33.40 -18.28
CA VAL A 9 -32.55 -34.30 -18.41
C VAL A 9 -32.86 -35.50 -19.30
N ILE A 10 -34.06 -36.09 -19.18
CA ILE A 10 -34.48 -37.22 -20.03
C ILE A 10 -34.62 -36.77 -21.49
N LEU A 11 -35.24 -35.61 -21.74
CA LEU A 11 -35.40 -35.08 -23.10
C LEU A 11 -34.05 -34.75 -23.74
N GLU A 12 -33.10 -34.22 -22.98
CA GLU A 12 -31.75 -33.94 -23.46
C GLU A 12 -31.01 -35.24 -23.83
N ARG A 13 -31.11 -36.28 -22.99
CA ARG A 13 -30.54 -37.61 -23.28
C ARG A 13 -31.16 -38.27 -24.51
N LEU A 14 -32.49 -38.16 -24.68
CA LEU A 14 -33.17 -38.68 -25.87
C LEU A 14 -32.72 -37.93 -27.14
N LYS A 15 -32.63 -36.60 -27.09
CA LYS A 15 -32.10 -35.80 -28.22
C LYS A 15 -30.65 -36.16 -28.56
N ALA A 16 -29.81 -36.39 -27.55
CA ALA A 16 -28.43 -36.81 -27.76
C ALA A 16 -28.35 -38.20 -28.41
N ARG A 17 -29.16 -39.15 -27.95
CA ARG A 17 -29.28 -40.49 -28.55
C ARG A 17 -29.78 -40.41 -29.99
N ASP A 18 -30.85 -39.66 -30.25
CA ASP A 18 -31.45 -39.57 -31.59
C ASP A 18 -30.48 -38.94 -32.60
N ARG A 19 -29.63 -37.99 -32.17
CA ARG A 19 -28.52 -37.46 -33.00
C ARG A 19 -27.47 -38.52 -33.33
N GLN A 20 -27.13 -39.39 -32.39
CA GLN A 20 -26.21 -40.52 -32.65
C GLN A 20 -26.85 -41.56 -33.56
N CYS A 21 -28.13 -41.88 -33.35
CA CYS A 21 -28.87 -42.86 -34.14
C CYS A 21 -29.22 -42.38 -35.56
N ALA A 22 -29.35 -41.06 -35.78
CA ALA A 22 -29.61 -40.48 -37.10
C ALA A 22 -28.56 -40.88 -38.15
N GLN A 23 -27.31 -41.10 -37.74
CA GLN A 23 -26.24 -41.56 -38.63
C GLN A 23 -26.51 -42.94 -39.24
N PHE A 24 -27.27 -43.80 -38.53
CA PHE A 24 -27.62 -45.15 -38.99
C PHE A 24 -28.93 -45.20 -39.80
N SER A 25 -29.74 -44.14 -39.79
CA SER A 25 -31.03 -44.10 -40.50
C SER A 25 -30.88 -44.36 -42.00
N ARG A 26 -29.81 -43.86 -42.62
CA ARG A 26 -29.50 -44.10 -44.04
C ARG A 26 -29.19 -45.57 -44.33
N ILE A 27 -28.54 -46.26 -43.40
CA ILE A 27 -28.21 -47.69 -43.54
C ILE A 27 -29.50 -48.50 -43.48
N PHE A 28 -30.36 -48.24 -42.49
CA PHE A 28 -31.66 -48.94 -42.39
C PHE A 28 -32.53 -48.72 -43.63
N ALA A 29 -32.64 -47.49 -44.13
CA ALA A 29 -33.39 -47.21 -45.36
C ALA A 29 -32.83 -47.96 -46.59
N SER A 30 -31.51 -48.14 -46.67
CA SER A 30 -30.89 -48.91 -47.75
C SER A 30 -31.13 -50.42 -47.65
N TYR A 31 -31.22 -50.96 -46.43
CA TYR A 31 -31.57 -52.36 -46.20
C TYR A 31 -33.04 -52.65 -46.51
N ASP A 32 -33.94 -51.74 -46.16
CA ASP A 32 -35.36 -51.85 -46.50
C ASP A 32 -35.56 -51.85 -48.02
N ALA A 33 -34.91 -50.94 -48.75
CA ALA A 33 -34.97 -50.91 -50.22
C ALA A 33 -34.37 -52.18 -50.87
N LEU A 34 -33.32 -52.75 -50.27
CA LEU A 34 -32.71 -53.99 -50.75
C LEU A 34 -33.66 -55.19 -50.52
N ALA A 35 -34.33 -55.24 -49.37
CA ALA A 35 -35.32 -56.28 -49.07
C ALA A 35 -36.48 -56.24 -50.08
N GLU A 36 -37.01 -55.06 -50.38
CA GLU A 36 -38.05 -54.86 -51.40
C GLU A 36 -37.59 -55.34 -52.79
N SER A 37 -36.32 -55.07 -53.15
CA SER A 37 -35.76 -55.53 -54.44
C SER A 37 -35.64 -57.05 -54.54
N PHE A 38 -35.34 -57.72 -53.42
CA PHE A 38 -35.22 -59.17 -53.34
C PHE A 38 -36.59 -59.85 -53.49
N ASP A 39 -37.61 -59.31 -52.83
CA ASP A 39 -38.99 -59.76 -52.98
C ASP A 39 -39.48 -59.62 -54.42
N HIS A 40 -39.14 -58.51 -55.09
CA HIS A 40 -39.49 -58.28 -56.48
C HIS A 40 -38.79 -59.28 -57.44
N LEU A 41 -37.56 -59.69 -57.15
CA LEU A 41 -36.83 -60.71 -57.93
C LEU A 41 -37.38 -62.11 -57.72
N LEU A 42 -37.74 -62.48 -56.49
CA LEU A 42 -38.43 -63.74 -56.17
C LEU A 42 -39.77 -63.84 -56.92
N ALA A 43 -40.56 -62.76 -56.92
CA ALA A 43 -41.81 -62.71 -57.65
C ALA A 43 -41.63 -62.84 -59.17
N LYS A 44 -40.54 -62.30 -59.73
CA LYS A 44 -40.20 -62.39 -61.16
C LYS A 44 -39.68 -63.77 -61.55
N SER A 45 -38.84 -64.37 -60.72
CA SER A 45 -38.31 -65.73 -60.91
C SER A 45 -39.43 -66.78 -60.95
N ASN A 46 -40.37 -66.70 -60.01
CA ASN A 46 -41.52 -67.61 -59.95
C ASN A 46 -42.43 -67.49 -61.19
N LYS A 47 -42.56 -66.30 -61.79
CA LYS A 47 -43.30 -66.10 -63.05
C LYS A 47 -42.55 -66.66 -64.27
N ALA A 48 -41.22 -66.55 -64.32
CA ALA A 48 -40.42 -67.07 -65.43
C ALA A 48 -40.39 -68.61 -65.47
N MET A 49 -40.35 -69.27 -64.30
CA MET A 49 -40.39 -70.74 -64.20
C MET A 49 -41.74 -71.34 -64.63
N ALA A 50 -42.84 -70.58 -64.53
CA ALA A 50 -44.16 -71.01 -64.99
C ALA A 50 -44.32 -70.99 -66.53
N GLY A 51 -43.47 -70.25 -67.26
CA GLY A 51 -43.56 -70.09 -68.72
C GLY A 51 -42.78 -71.12 -69.55
N ARG A 52 -41.94 -71.98 -68.95
CA ARG A 52 -40.95 -72.79 -69.68
C ARG A 52 -41.43 -74.18 -70.13
N LYS A 53 -42.74 -74.47 -70.11
CA LYS A 53 -43.32 -75.76 -70.55
C LYS A 53 -44.06 -75.64 -71.91
N ARG A 54 -43.30 -75.59 -73.00
CA ARG A 54 -43.63 -75.82 -74.44
C ARG A 54 -42.50 -75.16 -75.23
N SER A 55 -41.83 -75.71 -76.24
CA SER A 55 -42.00 -76.89 -77.08
C SER A 55 -40.66 -77.08 -77.84
N THR A 56 -40.31 -78.32 -78.18
CA THR A 56 -39.14 -78.71 -78.99
C THR A 56 -39.60 -79.17 -80.37
N THR A 57 -39.15 -78.51 -81.44
CA THR A 57 -39.26 -78.95 -82.83
C THR A 57 -38.00 -78.50 -83.58
N GLU A 58 -37.10 -79.44 -83.85
CA GLU A 58 -35.78 -79.24 -84.45
C GLU A 58 -35.87 -79.40 -85.98
N GLY A 59 -35.37 -78.44 -86.77
CA GLY A 59 -35.09 -78.69 -88.20
C GLY A 59 -35.04 -77.47 -89.14
N ASP A 60 -35.92 -76.49 -88.99
CA ASP A 60 -35.90 -75.20 -89.73
C ASP A 60 -35.62 -74.01 -88.78
N ASP A 61 -35.93 -74.21 -87.48
CA ASP A 61 -35.59 -73.31 -86.37
C ASP A 61 -34.07 -73.09 -86.28
N GLU A 62 -33.21 -74.08 -86.57
CA GLU A 62 -31.76 -73.93 -86.39
C GLU A 62 -31.15 -72.84 -87.29
N SER A 63 -31.74 -72.56 -88.46
CA SER A 63 -31.25 -71.53 -89.39
C SER A 63 -31.72 -70.13 -88.99
N GLU A 64 -33.00 -69.99 -88.60
CA GLU A 64 -33.56 -68.75 -88.07
C GLU A 64 -32.97 -68.42 -86.69
N GLU A 65 -32.75 -69.43 -85.84
CA GLU A 65 -32.02 -69.33 -84.58
C GLU A 65 -30.57 -68.90 -84.84
N LEU A 66 -29.88 -69.45 -85.84
CA LEU A 66 -28.53 -69.02 -86.23
C LEU A 66 -28.48 -67.54 -86.67
N GLU A 67 -29.47 -67.07 -87.42
CA GLU A 67 -29.57 -65.66 -87.80
C GLU A 67 -29.95 -64.77 -86.61
N SER A 68 -30.84 -65.22 -85.73
CA SER A 68 -31.19 -64.52 -84.49
C SER A 68 -29.97 -64.39 -83.57
N VAL A 69 -29.18 -65.46 -83.40
CA VAL A 69 -27.97 -65.50 -82.58
C VAL A 69 -26.91 -64.56 -83.15
N LYS A 70 -26.81 -64.43 -84.48
CA LYS A 70 -25.91 -63.45 -85.10
C LYS A 70 -26.33 -62.00 -84.84
N ILE A 71 -27.63 -61.71 -84.90
CA ILE A 71 -28.17 -60.38 -84.58
C ILE A 71 -27.98 -60.06 -83.09
N GLU A 72 -28.28 -61.01 -82.21
CA GLU A 72 -28.07 -60.87 -80.77
C GLU A 72 -26.59 -60.67 -80.43
N LEU A 73 -25.69 -61.39 -81.09
CA LEU A 73 -24.25 -61.21 -80.94
C LEU A 73 -23.82 -59.79 -81.34
N ALA A 74 -24.36 -59.25 -82.45
CA ALA A 74 -24.08 -57.88 -82.88
C ALA A 74 -24.60 -56.84 -81.87
N ASP A 75 -25.80 -57.05 -81.32
CA ASP A 75 -26.36 -56.20 -80.27
C ASP A 75 -25.56 -56.27 -78.96
N VAL A 76 -25.06 -57.46 -78.61
CA VAL A 76 -24.17 -57.66 -77.47
C VAL A 76 -22.86 -56.91 -77.69
N TYR A 77 -22.24 -56.98 -78.87
CA TYR A 77 -21.03 -56.21 -79.16
C TYR A 77 -21.26 -54.70 -79.11
N LYS A 78 -22.42 -54.23 -79.61
CA LYS A 78 -22.79 -52.81 -79.55
C LYS A 78 -22.99 -52.34 -78.10
N LYS A 79 -23.72 -53.12 -77.29
CA LYS A 79 -23.89 -52.86 -75.85
C LYS A 79 -22.56 -52.92 -75.10
N LYS A 80 -21.69 -53.88 -75.44
CA LYS A 80 -20.35 -53.99 -74.88
C LYS A 80 -19.53 -52.72 -75.18
N ALA A 81 -19.51 -52.26 -76.42
CA ALA A 81 -18.81 -51.04 -76.80
C ALA A 81 -19.34 -49.79 -76.05
N ILE A 82 -20.67 -49.68 -75.88
CA ILE A 82 -21.27 -48.59 -75.09
C ILE A 82 -20.89 -48.70 -73.62
N ASN A 83 -20.93 -49.90 -73.03
CA ASN A 83 -20.52 -50.12 -71.64
C ASN A 83 -19.04 -49.81 -71.42
N ASP A 84 -18.17 -50.23 -72.34
CA ASP A 84 -16.73 -49.94 -72.30
C ASP A 84 -16.49 -48.43 -72.35
N GLN A 85 -17.20 -47.69 -73.20
CA GLN A 85 -17.13 -46.23 -73.25
C GLN A 85 -17.64 -45.58 -71.96
N GLN A 86 -18.77 -46.03 -71.41
CA GLN A 86 -19.28 -45.54 -70.14
C GLN A 86 -18.30 -45.78 -68.98
N LEU A 87 -17.59 -46.90 -69.00
CA LEU A 87 -16.57 -47.23 -68.00
C LEU A 87 -15.36 -46.30 -68.12
N ILE A 88 -14.93 -45.98 -69.35
CA ILE A 88 -13.88 -44.98 -69.61
C ILE A 88 -14.31 -43.61 -69.09
N ASP A 89 -15.51 -43.15 -69.45
CA ASP A 89 -16.02 -41.84 -69.03
C ASP A 89 -16.19 -41.76 -67.50
N ALA A 90 -16.62 -42.84 -66.87
CA ALA A 90 -16.72 -42.94 -65.41
C ALA A 90 -15.35 -42.87 -64.73
N ASN A 91 -14.33 -43.54 -65.29
CA ASN A 91 -12.96 -43.48 -64.77
C ASN A 91 -12.35 -42.08 -64.91
N ILE A 92 -12.59 -41.38 -66.02
CA ILE A 92 -12.16 -39.98 -66.19
C ILE A 92 -12.82 -39.09 -65.13
N LYS A 93 -14.13 -39.22 -64.94
CA LYS A 93 -14.86 -38.48 -63.89
C LYS A 93 -14.37 -38.80 -62.48
N LEU A 94 -14.05 -40.05 -62.20
CA LEU A 94 -13.45 -40.46 -60.93
C LEU A 94 -12.11 -39.76 -60.70
N ALA A 95 -11.21 -39.80 -61.69
CA ALA A 95 -9.91 -39.12 -61.59
C ALA A 95 -10.05 -37.60 -61.40
N GLU A 96 -11.01 -36.96 -62.08
CA GLU A 96 -11.30 -35.54 -61.87
C GLU A 96 -11.84 -35.24 -60.46
N LEU A 97 -12.74 -36.08 -59.95
CA LEU A 97 -13.29 -35.92 -58.60
C LEU A 97 -12.23 -36.18 -57.53
N GLU A 98 -11.35 -37.16 -57.71
CA GLU A 98 -10.21 -37.43 -56.82
C GLU A 98 -9.27 -36.23 -56.77
N LYS A 99 -8.95 -35.62 -57.92
CA LYS A 99 -8.14 -34.39 -57.97
C LYS A 99 -8.81 -33.23 -57.24
N LYS A 100 -10.12 -33.01 -57.45
CA LYS A 100 -10.88 -31.96 -56.74
C LYS A 100 -10.90 -32.23 -55.23
N LEU A 101 -11.08 -33.48 -54.84
CA LEU A 101 -11.07 -33.89 -53.44
C LEU A 101 -9.70 -33.62 -52.81
N SER A 102 -8.60 -33.94 -53.49
CA SER A 102 -7.24 -33.65 -53.04
C SER A 102 -7.02 -32.16 -52.76
N ILE A 103 -7.42 -31.29 -53.70
CA ILE A 103 -7.28 -29.83 -53.55
C ILE A 103 -8.09 -29.33 -52.35
N VAL A 104 -9.36 -29.76 -52.23
CA VAL A 104 -10.22 -29.36 -51.11
C VAL A 104 -9.68 -29.88 -49.77
N THR A 105 -9.07 -31.06 -49.74
CA THR A 105 -8.44 -31.57 -48.51
C THR A 105 -7.20 -30.77 -48.12
N GLU A 106 -6.36 -30.38 -49.07
CA GLU A 106 -5.20 -29.52 -48.80
C GLU A 106 -5.62 -28.14 -48.30
N GLU A 107 -6.64 -27.53 -48.92
CA GLU A 107 -7.20 -26.24 -48.49
C GLU A 107 -7.80 -26.33 -47.08
N ARG A 108 -8.52 -27.42 -46.78
CA ARG A 108 -9.06 -27.70 -45.44
C ARG A 108 -7.93 -27.79 -44.42
N ASP A 109 -6.88 -28.55 -44.71
CA ASP A 109 -5.78 -28.78 -43.77
C ASP A 109 -5.00 -27.48 -43.51
N HIS A 110 -4.77 -26.67 -44.54
CA HIS A 110 -4.19 -25.34 -44.39
C HIS A 110 -5.08 -24.40 -43.54
N ALA A 111 -6.39 -24.41 -43.77
CA ALA A 111 -7.33 -23.63 -42.97
C ALA A 111 -7.37 -24.07 -41.50
N LEU A 112 -7.29 -25.37 -41.23
CA LEU A 112 -7.21 -25.93 -39.88
C LEU A 112 -5.91 -25.52 -39.17
N ALA A 113 -4.77 -25.61 -39.84
CA ALA A 113 -3.49 -25.17 -39.28
C ALA A 113 -3.52 -23.67 -38.90
N LYS A 114 -4.09 -22.83 -39.78
CA LYS A 114 -4.27 -21.39 -39.50
C LYS A 114 -5.22 -21.13 -38.34
N LEU A 115 -6.28 -21.93 -38.20
CA LEU A 115 -7.19 -21.83 -37.04
C LEU A 115 -6.49 -22.19 -35.74
N GLU A 116 -5.63 -23.20 -35.72
CA GLU A 116 -4.84 -23.56 -34.53
C GLU A 116 -3.85 -22.45 -34.16
N GLU A 117 -3.16 -21.88 -35.15
CA GLU A 117 -2.24 -20.76 -34.94
C GLU A 117 -2.97 -19.54 -34.36
N LEU A 118 -4.13 -19.18 -34.93
CA LEU A 118 -4.94 -18.07 -34.44
C LEU A 118 -5.49 -18.32 -33.04
N LYS A 119 -5.92 -19.55 -32.72
CA LYS A 119 -6.33 -19.92 -31.36
C LYS A 119 -5.20 -19.79 -30.35
N LYS A 120 -3.98 -20.17 -30.73
CA LYS A 120 -2.80 -20.00 -29.88
C LYS A 120 -2.52 -18.52 -29.60
N LYS A 121 -2.49 -17.69 -30.65
CA LYS A 121 -2.31 -16.23 -30.53
C LYS A 121 -3.41 -15.58 -29.68
N LEU A 122 -4.66 -16.03 -29.83
CA LEU A 122 -5.78 -15.56 -29.03
C LEU A 122 -5.56 -15.88 -27.54
N SER A 123 -5.19 -17.12 -27.21
CA SER A 123 -4.92 -17.53 -25.83
C SER A 123 -3.73 -16.78 -25.22
N GLU A 124 -2.68 -16.53 -25.99
CA GLU A 124 -1.53 -15.71 -25.57
C GLU A 124 -1.95 -14.25 -25.30
N ALA A 125 -2.73 -13.65 -26.19
CA ALA A 125 -3.23 -12.29 -26.02
C ALA A 125 -4.17 -12.16 -24.81
N GLU A 126 -5.04 -13.16 -24.57
CA GLU A 126 -5.91 -13.22 -23.39
C GLU A 126 -5.09 -13.25 -22.09
N LYS A 127 -4.00 -14.04 -22.04
CA LYS A 127 -3.10 -14.07 -20.88
C LYS A 127 -2.46 -12.72 -20.61
N VAL A 128 -1.85 -12.11 -21.63
CA VAL A 128 -1.23 -10.77 -21.51
C VAL A 128 -2.26 -9.73 -21.04
N THR A 129 -3.49 -9.82 -21.53
CA THR A 129 -4.57 -8.92 -21.13
C THR A 129 -4.93 -9.10 -19.65
N ASN A 130 -5.04 -10.34 -19.18
CA ASN A 130 -5.30 -10.63 -17.78
C ASN A 130 -4.15 -10.16 -16.87
N ASP A 131 -2.90 -10.47 -17.22
CA ASP A 131 -1.72 -10.05 -16.45
C ASP A 131 -1.65 -8.51 -16.35
N THR A 132 -1.98 -7.82 -17.45
CA THR A 132 -2.03 -6.35 -17.48
C THR A 132 -3.18 -5.79 -16.64
N LEU A 133 -4.32 -6.48 -16.60
CA LEU A 133 -5.46 -6.09 -15.76
C LEU A 133 -5.11 -6.24 -14.27
N GLU A 134 -4.51 -7.38 -13.90
CA GLU A 134 -4.03 -7.63 -12.53
C GLU A 134 -3.00 -6.59 -12.09
N SER A 135 -2.01 -6.29 -12.94
CA SER A 135 -1.02 -5.25 -12.66
C SER A 135 -1.65 -3.86 -12.50
N ASN A 136 -2.63 -3.51 -13.34
CA ASN A 136 -3.37 -2.26 -13.19
C ASN A 136 -4.17 -2.19 -11.88
N GLN A 137 -4.71 -3.32 -11.41
CA GLN A 137 -5.43 -3.37 -10.15
C GLN A 137 -4.49 -3.13 -8.98
N ILE A 138 -3.31 -3.75 -8.98
CA ILE A 138 -2.27 -3.54 -7.96
C ILE A 138 -1.87 -2.06 -7.89
N ILE A 139 -1.62 -1.43 -9.05
CA ILE A 139 -1.25 0.00 -9.11
C ILE A 139 -2.37 0.89 -8.54
N ARG A 140 -3.64 0.56 -8.80
CA ARG A 140 -4.78 1.32 -8.23
C ARG A 140 -4.83 1.18 -6.71
N ASP A 141 -4.62 -0.01 -6.20
CA ASP A 141 -4.61 -0.27 -4.76
C ASP A 141 -3.44 0.48 -4.07
N GLU A 142 -2.26 0.49 -4.70
CA GLU A 142 -1.10 1.27 -4.25
C GLU A 142 -1.39 2.79 -4.26
N LEU A 143 -2.02 3.29 -5.32
CA LEU A 143 -2.39 4.70 -5.43
C LEU A 143 -3.39 5.10 -4.34
N LEU A 144 -4.39 4.25 -4.07
CA LEU A 144 -5.35 4.45 -2.97
C LEU A 144 -4.64 4.45 -1.61
N ALA A 145 -3.74 3.51 -1.36
CA ALA A 145 -2.94 3.46 -0.14
C ALA A 145 -2.11 4.74 0.04
N GLN A 146 -1.42 5.19 -1.02
CA GLN A 146 -0.65 6.43 -0.99
C GLN A 146 -1.52 7.66 -0.73
N GLN A 147 -2.70 7.73 -1.35
CA GLN A 147 -3.63 8.84 -1.13
C GLN A 147 -4.12 8.89 0.33
N THR A 148 -4.44 7.74 0.93
CA THR A 148 -4.82 7.69 2.34
C THR A 148 -3.67 8.13 3.26
N MET A 149 -2.44 7.74 2.95
CA MET A 149 -1.26 8.15 3.70
C MET A 149 -0.99 9.65 3.55
N TYR A 150 -1.13 10.18 2.34
CA TYR A 150 -0.98 11.61 2.06
C TYR A 150 -1.98 12.44 2.88
N ASN A 151 -3.26 12.08 2.84
CA ASN A 151 -4.31 12.75 3.61
C ASN A 151 -4.01 12.70 5.12
N ALA A 152 -3.51 11.57 5.63
CA ALA A 152 -3.15 11.43 7.04
C ALA A 152 -1.96 12.31 7.46
N ILE A 153 -0.99 12.52 6.57
CA ILE A 153 0.14 13.43 6.81
C ILE A 153 -0.31 14.88 6.70
N GLU A 154 -1.17 15.21 5.72
CA GLU A 154 -1.75 16.54 5.56
C GLU A 154 -2.56 16.94 6.79
N GLU A 155 -3.38 16.04 7.34
CA GLU A 155 -4.12 16.29 8.57
C GLU A 155 -3.18 16.59 9.76
N LYS A 156 -2.11 15.79 9.92
CA LYS A 156 -1.09 16.03 10.95
C LYS A 156 -0.39 17.38 10.77
N TYR A 157 -0.08 17.75 9.52
CA TYR A 157 0.54 19.03 9.20
C TYR A 157 -0.38 20.19 9.58
N ILE A 158 -1.66 20.12 9.21
CA ILE A 158 -2.64 21.14 9.55
C ILE A 158 -2.77 21.29 11.06
N VAL A 159 -2.83 20.19 11.81
CA VAL A 159 -2.89 20.23 13.28
C VAL A 159 -1.63 20.89 13.86
N ALA A 160 -0.44 20.47 13.42
CA ALA A 160 0.82 21.06 13.87
C ALA A 160 0.93 22.56 13.54
N ASP A 161 0.44 23.01 12.39
CA ASP A 161 0.45 24.43 12.02
C ASP A 161 -0.54 25.26 12.84
N ARG A 162 -1.70 24.69 13.18
CA ARG A 162 -2.63 25.31 14.14
C ARG A 162 -1.98 25.46 15.52
N GLU A 163 -1.38 24.40 16.05
CA GLU A 163 -0.68 24.44 17.34
C GLU A 163 0.46 25.48 17.35
N ARG A 164 1.24 25.54 16.27
CA ARG A 164 2.30 26.54 16.08
C ARG A 164 1.73 27.96 16.13
N SER A 165 0.62 28.21 15.43
CA SER A 165 -0.04 29.51 15.40
C SER A 165 -0.58 29.91 16.78
N GLU A 166 -1.19 28.97 17.51
CA GLU A 166 -1.64 29.20 18.89
C GLU A 166 -0.47 29.56 19.83
N LEU A 167 0.64 28.83 19.74
CA LEU A 167 1.83 29.10 20.57
C LEU A 167 2.45 30.47 20.27
N ILE A 168 2.49 30.86 19.00
CA ILE A 168 2.95 32.19 18.59
C ILE A 168 2.04 33.27 19.17
N ASN A 169 0.72 33.09 19.09
CA ASN A 169 -0.23 34.05 19.66
C ASN A 169 -0.07 34.18 21.19
N ARG A 170 0.05 33.06 21.92
CA ARG A 170 0.31 33.07 23.37
C ARG A 170 1.64 33.74 23.72
N LEU A 171 2.68 33.53 22.91
CA LEU A 171 3.97 34.19 23.09
C LEU A 171 3.84 35.70 22.89
N LYS A 172 3.11 36.12 21.85
CA LYS A 172 2.83 37.53 21.56
C LYS A 172 2.09 38.19 22.71
N GLU A 173 1.03 37.57 23.24
CA GLU A 173 0.29 38.07 24.41
C GLU A 173 1.18 38.20 25.66
N MET A 174 2.07 37.23 25.91
CA MET A 174 3.03 37.31 27.02
C MET A 174 4.01 38.46 26.84
N LYS A 175 4.51 38.67 25.61
CA LYS A 175 5.44 39.75 25.29
C LYS A 175 4.78 41.12 25.36
N GLU A 176 3.53 41.25 24.93
CA GLU A 176 2.74 42.48 25.08
C GLU A 176 2.52 42.81 26.56
N ARG A 177 2.24 41.82 27.40
CA ARG A 177 2.16 42.01 28.87
C ARG A 177 3.49 42.45 29.46
N GLU A 178 4.60 41.84 29.06
CA GLU A 178 5.95 42.22 29.52
C GLU A 178 6.29 43.68 29.13
N ILE A 179 6.01 44.06 27.88
CA ILE A 179 6.17 45.44 27.41
C ILE A 179 5.29 46.40 28.22
N GLY A 180 4.04 46.03 28.50
CA GLY A 180 3.13 46.81 29.34
C GLY A 180 3.70 47.10 30.73
N LEU A 181 4.21 46.06 31.42
CA LEU A 181 4.81 46.21 32.75
C LEU A 181 6.07 47.10 32.73
N VAL A 182 6.90 46.99 31.70
CA VAL A 182 8.10 47.84 31.55
C VAL A 182 7.72 49.29 31.29
N ASN A 183 6.68 49.54 30.48
CA ASN A 183 6.18 50.89 30.23
C ASN A 183 5.60 51.50 31.52
N GLU A 184 4.78 50.76 32.27
CA GLU A 184 4.25 51.20 33.56
C GLU A 184 5.38 51.55 34.55
N PHE A 185 6.43 50.72 34.62
CA PHE A 185 7.59 51.00 35.46
C PHE A 185 8.35 52.26 35.01
N ASN A 186 8.55 52.44 33.71
CA ASN A 186 9.21 53.62 33.15
C ASN A 186 8.40 54.89 33.45
N ASP A 187 7.08 54.85 33.28
CA ASP A 187 6.18 55.96 33.60
C ASP A 187 6.26 56.31 35.09
N HIS A 188 6.25 55.31 35.98
CA HIS A 188 6.43 55.52 37.42
C HIS A 188 7.77 56.16 37.79
N GLU A 189 8.88 55.69 37.20
CA GLU A 189 10.20 56.27 37.45
C GLU A 189 10.31 57.69 36.90
N GLN A 190 9.73 57.97 35.72
CA GLN A 190 9.66 59.32 35.15
C GLN A 190 8.83 60.26 36.03
N HIS A 191 7.67 59.82 36.50
CA HIS A 191 6.85 60.57 37.45
C HIS A 191 7.63 60.89 38.72
N ARG A 192 8.30 59.90 39.31
CA ARG A 192 9.12 60.09 40.51
C ARG A 192 10.28 61.07 40.25
N HIS A 193 10.91 61.01 39.08
CA HIS A 193 11.97 61.94 38.70
C HIS A 193 11.43 63.38 38.56
N LEU A 194 10.30 63.56 37.89
CA LEU A 194 9.63 64.86 37.75
C LEU A 194 9.22 65.44 39.10
N GLU A 195 8.72 64.63 40.03
CA GLU A 195 8.40 65.06 41.40
C GLU A 195 9.63 65.52 42.17
N ARG A 196 10.74 64.77 42.11
CA ARG A 196 12.01 65.19 42.73
C ARG A 196 12.52 66.50 42.15
N LEU A 197 12.47 66.64 40.83
CA LEU A 197 12.89 67.87 40.14
C LEU A 197 12.00 69.04 40.56
N ARG A 198 10.68 68.84 40.62
CA ARG A 198 9.73 69.84 41.09
C ARG A 198 9.99 70.24 42.54
N SER A 199 10.20 69.27 43.44
CA SER A 199 10.53 69.54 44.84
C SER A 199 11.85 70.30 44.98
N ALA A 200 12.87 69.98 44.18
CA ALA A 200 14.13 70.71 44.19
C ALA A 200 13.99 72.15 43.68
N LEU A 201 13.16 72.37 42.65
CA LEU A 201 12.82 73.72 42.17
C LEU A 201 12.03 74.51 43.21
N GLU A 202 11.06 73.89 43.89
CA GLU A 202 10.30 74.52 44.96
C GLU A 202 11.20 74.85 46.17
N ASP A 203 12.14 73.99 46.53
CA ASP A 203 13.11 74.24 47.61
C ASP A 203 14.11 75.34 47.25
N ALA A 204 14.59 75.38 46.01
CA ALA A 204 15.45 76.46 45.50
C ALA A 204 14.70 77.79 45.37
N ALA A 205 13.38 77.78 45.17
CA ALA A 205 12.54 78.96 45.13
C ALA A 205 12.14 79.48 46.52
N LYS A 206 12.35 78.71 47.60
CA LYS A 206 12.20 79.24 48.97
C LYS A 206 13.27 80.31 49.18
N PRO A 207 12.93 81.48 49.75
CA PRO A 207 13.90 82.51 50.05
C PRO A 207 14.96 81.96 51.02
N ASN A 208 16.20 81.83 50.56
CA ASN A 208 17.33 81.34 51.32
C ASN A 208 17.73 82.37 52.40
N PRO A 209 17.63 82.08 53.72
CA PRO A 209 18.10 82.98 54.77
C PRO A 209 19.65 83.05 54.87
N VAL A 210 20.39 82.27 54.06
CA VAL A 210 21.86 82.16 54.11
C VAL A 210 22.57 83.21 53.23
N LEU A 211 21.86 84.24 52.74
CA LEU A 211 22.48 85.49 52.29
C LEU A 211 22.61 86.53 53.43
N ASP A 212 22.78 86.06 54.67
CA ASP A 212 23.28 86.88 55.77
C ASP A 212 24.80 86.61 55.93
N PRO A 213 25.72 87.60 55.84
CA PRO A 213 27.17 87.38 55.78
C PRO A 213 27.80 86.82 57.08
N LYS A 214 27.01 86.37 58.05
CA LYS A 214 27.42 86.11 59.43
C LYS A 214 27.44 84.63 59.84
N ALA A 215 27.11 83.71 58.94
CA ALA A 215 27.02 82.27 59.23
C ALA A 215 28.22 81.44 58.72
N LEU A 216 29.34 82.08 58.33
CA LEU A 216 30.54 81.42 57.80
C LEU A 216 31.64 81.18 58.85
N GLU A 217 31.29 81.16 60.15
CA GLU A 217 32.26 81.08 61.26
C GLU A 217 31.90 79.97 62.28
N LEU A 218 31.44 78.81 61.81
CA LEU A 218 31.27 77.64 62.68
C LEU A 218 31.55 76.33 61.93
N VAL A 219 32.76 76.19 61.40
CA VAL A 219 33.32 74.89 60.97
C VAL A 219 34.76 74.80 61.45
N VAL A 220 34.97 74.50 62.73
CA VAL A 220 36.18 73.83 63.23
C VAL A 220 35.81 73.10 64.54
N ASP A 221 36.27 71.85 64.66
CA ASP A 221 36.32 70.98 65.84
C ASP A 221 35.02 70.29 66.34
N ASP A 222 34.83 69.03 65.91
CA ASP A 222 34.98 67.91 66.85
C ASP A 222 35.20 66.58 66.09
N ALA A 223 36.37 65.99 66.31
CA ALA A 223 36.72 64.65 65.86
C ALA A 223 36.36 63.67 66.99
N GLY A 224 35.15 63.12 66.94
CA GLY A 224 34.70 62.13 67.90
C GLY A 224 33.43 61.41 67.45
N SER A 225 33.51 60.09 67.28
CA SER A 225 32.36 59.18 67.41
C SER A 225 31.16 59.42 66.47
N SER A 226 31.25 58.95 65.22
CA SER A 226 30.04 58.59 64.46
C SER A 226 29.81 57.08 64.57
N GLN A 227 29.40 56.67 65.76
CA GLN A 227 28.69 55.43 65.99
C GLN A 227 27.20 55.75 65.94
N ALA A 228 26.44 54.95 65.18
CA ALA A 228 24.98 54.96 65.08
C ALA A 228 24.33 55.99 64.11
N ALA A 229 24.38 55.66 62.82
CA ALA A 229 23.28 55.92 61.88
C ALA A 229 23.32 54.92 60.70
N PHE A 230 23.16 53.63 60.98
CA PHE A 230 22.86 52.63 59.95
C PHE A 230 21.76 51.69 60.46
N GLY A 231 20.54 52.21 60.50
CA GLY A 231 19.31 51.42 60.47
C GLY A 231 18.99 51.07 59.03
N ALA A 232 19.80 50.21 58.43
CA ALA A 232 19.51 49.53 57.18
C ALA A 232 20.25 48.19 57.23
N GLU A 233 19.50 47.10 57.07
CA GLU A 233 20.01 45.74 56.97
C GLU A 233 21.03 45.67 55.82
N HIS A 234 22.30 45.80 56.16
CA HIS A 234 23.38 45.48 55.23
C HIS A 234 23.46 43.96 55.14
N PHE A 235 22.90 43.41 54.07
CA PHE A 235 23.46 42.21 53.46
C PHE A 235 24.86 42.57 52.95
N CYS A 236 25.83 42.57 53.86
CA CYS A 236 27.24 42.60 53.50
C CYS A 236 27.64 41.18 53.09
N ASP A 237 28.32 41.07 51.94
CA ASP A 237 28.89 39.80 51.49
C ASP A 237 29.89 39.28 52.53
N ILE A 238 29.55 38.16 53.16
CA ILE A 238 30.44 37.46 54.09
C ILE A 238 31.56 36.85 53.26
N LEU A 239 32.75 37.46 53.29
CA LEU A 239 33.92 36.93 52.60
C LEU A 239 34.52 35.75 53.41
N PRO A 240 34.62 34.53 52.85
CA PRO A 240 35.18 33.40 53.58
C PRO A 240 36.69 33.59 53.83
N GLU A 241 37.12 33.61 55.08
CA GLU A 241 38.54 33.85 55.42
C GLU A 241 39.42 32.60 55.26
N ARG A 242 38.89 31.38 55.43
CA ARG A 242 39.65 30.13 55.38
C ARG A 242 38.82 28.93 54.91
N CYS A 243 39.43 28.04 54.13
CA CYS A 243 38.85 26.74 53.78
C CYS A 243 38.92 25.79 54.98
N LYS A 244 37.77 25.31 55.47
CA LYS A 244 37.70 24.39 56.63
C LYS A 244 37.93 22.92 56.25
N ILE A 245 37.43 22.48 55.09
CA ILE A 245 37.46 21.08 54.67
C ILE A 245 37.73 21.03 53.17
N LYS A 246 38.69 20.18 52.77
CA LYS A 246 38.97 19.85 51.36
C LYS A 246 38.95 18.33 51.24
N PHE A 247 38.12 17.80 50.34
CA PHE A 247 38.03 16.37 50.10
C PHE A 247 37.68 16.09 48.63
N GLU A 248 38.01 14.89 48.16
CA GLU A 248 37.71 14.46 46.80
C GLU A 248 36.32 13.82 46.74
N CYS A 249 35.41 14.44 45.99
CA CYS A 249 34.00 14.04 45.93
C CYS A 249 33.73 12.89 44.95
N ASN A 250 34.60 12.71 43.94
CA ASN A 250 34.40 11.81 42.80
C ASN A 250 35.59 10.87 42.60
N GLU A 251 35.29 9.62 42.18
CA GLU A 251 36.29 8.57 41.94
C GLU A 251 37.31 8.94 40.84
N LEU A 252 36.90 9.82 39.91
CA LEU A 252 37.72 10.36 38.83
C LEU A 252 38.22 11.79 39.11
N GLY A 253 38.00 12.33 40.32
CA GLY A 253 38.52 13.63 40.75
C GLY A 253 37.85 14.88 40.15
N GLU A 254 37.10 14.76 39.05
CA GLU A 254 36.51 15.90 38.34
C GLU A 254 35.12 16.31 38.91
N VAL A 255 34.98 17.59 39.24
CA VAL A 255 33.71 18.22 39.65
C VAL A 255 33.35 19.29 38.64
N ASN A 256 32.18 19.18 38.01
CA ASN A 256 31.72 20.13 37.01
C ASN A 256 30.86 21.23 37.62
N ASP A 257 30.01 20.88 38.60
CA ASP A 257 29.10 21.83 39.23
C ASP A 257 28.75 21.41 40.67
N CYS A 258 28.45 22.39 41.52
CA CYS A 258 27.98 22.18 42.89
C CYS A 258 26.90 23.19 43.29
N VAL A 259 25.85 22.69 43.94
CA VAL A 259 24.70 23.51 44.37
C VAL A 259 24.35 23.20 45.81
N PHE A 260 24.26 24.23 46.63
CA PHE A 260 23.72 24.11 47.99
C PHE A 260 22.19 24.10 47.96
N HIS A 261 21.59 23.19 48.72
CA HIS A 261 20.15 23.22 48.92
C HIS A 261 19.77 24.50 49.69
N PRO A 262 18.64 25.17 49.38
CA PRO A 262 18.22 26.42 50.04
C PRO A 262 18.10 26.37 51.58
N ASN A 263 18.11 25.17 52.16
CA ASN A 263 18.04 24.97 53.62
C ASN A 263 19.44 24.91 54.27
N GLY A 264 20.52 24.99 53.50
CA GLY A 264 21.91 24.96 53.96
C GLY A 264 22.38 23.63 54.55
N LYS A 265 21.52 22.61 54.61
CA LYS A 265 21.82 21.31 55.25
C LYS A 265 22.47 20.30 54.32
N PHE A 266 22.33 20.48 53.02
CA PHE A 266 22.88 19.54 52.03
C PHE A 266 23.40 20.31 50.83
N PHE A 267 24.35 19.71 50.13
CA PHE A 267 24.79 20.17 48.82
C PHE A 267 24.90 19.00 47.85
N PHE A 268 24.72 19.33 46.58
CA PHE A 268 24.77 18.40 45.47
C PHE A 268 26.00 18.68 44.64
N VAL A 269 26.68 17.61 44.23
CA VAL A 269 27.85 17.69 43.34
C VAL A 269 27.56 16.85 42.11
N ALA A 270 27.81 17.42 40.93
CA ALA A 270 27.71 16.73 39.65
C ALA A 270 29.10 16.71 38.99
N GLY A 271 29.49 15.53 38.49
CA GLY A 271 30.75 15.34 37.78
C GLY A 271 30.55 14.61 36.45
N ASN A 272 31.68 14.27 35.82
CA ASN A 272 31.71 13.55 34.55
C ASN A 272 31.30 12.07 34.68
N ASP A 273 31.17 11.58 35.92
CA ASP A 273 30.76 10.21 36.24
C ASP A 273 29.25 9.95 36.03
N LYS A 274 28.53 10.90 35.41
CA LYS A 274 27.07 10.87 35.15
C LYS A 274 26.25 10.59 36.41
N LYS A 275 26.80 10.91 37.59
CA LYS A 275 26.16 10.73 38.89
C LYS A 275 26.00 12.08 39.58
N ILE A 276 24.89 12.22 40.30
CA ILE A 276 24.68 13.33 41.25
C ILE A 276 24.84 12.75 42.64
N LYS A 277 25.74 13.32 43.43
CA LYS A 277 26.00 12.89 44.82
C LYS A 277 25.52 13.97 45.77
N MET A 278 24.81 13.54 46.81
CA MET A 278 24.33 14.41 47.88
C MET A 278 25.20 14.24 49.11
N PHE A 279 25.71 15.36 49.62
CA PHE A 279 26.57 15.42 50.80
C PHE A 279 25.92 16.24 51.90
N GLU A 280 26.12 15.81 53.14
CA GLU A 280 25.78 16.56 54.34
C GLU A 280 27.07 17.18 54.92
N PRO A 281 27.16 18.52 55.04
CA PRO A 281 28.32 19.19 55.61
C PRO A 281 28.37 18.95 57.11
N GLY A 282 29.27 18.07 57.56
CA GLY A 282 29.61 17.88 58.96
C GLY A 282 30.71 18.86 59.40
N SER A 283 30.82 19.07 60.72
CA SER A 283 31.82 20.00 61.29
C SER A 283 33.28 19.61 60.99
N GLU A 284 33.55 18.32 60.80
CA GLU A 284 34.92 17.79 60.59
C GLU A 284 35.07 16.98 59.30
N MET A 285 33.97 16.41 58.77
CA MET A 285 33.98 15.62 57.54
C MET A 285 32.62 15.71 56.84
N CYS A 286 32.63 15.77 55.51
CA CYS A 286 31.41 15.68 54.71
C CYS A 286 31.03 14.20 54.50
N THR A 287 29.80 13.82 54.82
CA THR A 287 29.33 12.44 54.64
C THR A 287 28.49 12.32 53.37
N LYS A 288 28.77 11.29 52.56
CA LYS A 288 27.98 10.98 51.36
C LYS A 288 26.69 10.28 51.78
N ARG A 289 25.54 10.89 51.49
CA ARG A 289 24.22 10.33 51.85
C ARG A 289 23.59 9.56 50.71
N TYR A 290 23.65 10.10 49.49
CA TYR A 290 23.02 9.47 48.32
C TYR A 290 23.89 9.60 47.07
N SER A 291 23.75 8.63 46.17
CA SER A 291 24.35 8.63 44.84
C SER A 291 23.27 8.28 43.84
N LEU A 292 22.94 9.21 42.95
CA LEU A 292 21.96 8.98 41.89
C LEU A 292 22.68 8.87 40.55
N VAL A 293 22.26 7.92 39.72
CA VAL A 293 22.75 7.78 38.35
C VAL A 293 21.78 8.49 37.42
N ILE A 294 22.29 9.39 36.59
CA ILE A 294 21.49 10.08 35.57
C ILE A 294 21.30 9.10 34.40
N LEU A 295 20.05 8.69 34.15
CA LEU A 295 19.72 7.77 33.06
C LEU A 295 19.41 8.52 31.75
N GLU A 296 18.70 9.65 31.82
CA GLU A 296 18.42 10.51 30.66
C GLU A 296 18.40 11.99 31.05
N PHE A 297 18.81 12.87 30.12
CA PHE A 297 18.79 14.32 30.27
C PHE A 297 17.68 14.90 29.38
N TRP A 298 16.69 15.58 29.99
CA TRP A 298 15.69 16.35 29.26
C TRP A 298 15.85 17.83 29.58
N TYR A 299 16.14 18.64 28.55
CA TYR A 299 16.23 20.09 28.67
C TYR A 299 14.84 20.71 28.46
N LEU A 300 14.24 21.22 29.54
CA LEU A 300 13.05 22.05 29.46
C LEU A 300 13.43 23.49 29.81
N ARG A 301 13.30 24.41 28.83
CA ARG A 301 13.31 25.88 28.97
C ARG A 301 13.94 26.41 30.28
N ASN A 302 15.26 26.46 30.33
CA ASN A 302 16.08 27.07 31.38
C ASN A 302 15.99 26.46 32.80
N LYS A 303 15.44 25.25 32.96
CA LYS A 303 15.59 24.44 34.18
C LYS A 303 15.86 22.99 33.81
N ALA A 304 17.03 22.46 34.18
CA ALA A 304 17.35 21.06 33.98
C ALA A 304 16.43 20.22 34.88
N LEU A 305 15.57 19.39 34.27
CA LEU A 305 14.73 18.44 34.99
C LEU A 305 15.44 17.08 34.94
N VAL A 306 15.96 16.62 36.08
CA VAL A 306 16.59 15.30 36.18
C VAL A 306 15.53 14.30 36.64
N ILE A 307 15.16 13.36 35.78
CA ILE A 307 14.33 12.22 36.17
C ILE A 307 15.27 11.18 36.78
N THR A 308 15.06 10.90 38.06
CA THR A 308 15.95 10.06 38.87
C THR A 308 15.48 8.61 38.90
N GLY A 309 16.33 7.67 38.48
CA GLY A 309 16.18 6.26 38.84
C GLY A 309 16.78 6.00 40.22
N TYR A 310 15.95 5.60 41.19
CA TYR A 310 16.41 5.29 42.55
C TYR A 310 17.06 3.91 42.60
N ARG A 311 18.30 3.84 43.11
CA ARG A 311 18.89 2.59 43.60
C ARG A 311 19.32 2.81 45.04
N PRO A 312 18.64 2.22 46.04
CA PRO A 312 19.13 2.28 47.40
C PRO A 312 20.46 1.53 47.46
N VAL A 313 21.52 2.22 47.87
CA VAL A 313 22.73 1.55 48.32
C VAL A 313 22.40 1.08 49.74
N GLY A 314 22.13 -0.22 49.87
CA GLY A 314 21.95 -0.88 51.15
C GLY A 314 23.20 -0.75 52.02
N GLY A 315 22.98 -0.75 53.33
CA GLY A 315 24.01 -0.64 54.33
C GLY A 315 24.86 -1.88 54.46
N GLU A 316 26.11 -1.63 54.83
CA GLU A 316 26.89 -2.41 55.78
C GLU A 316 27.23 -1.47 56.95
#